data_AF-A0A7L3X190-F1
#
_entry.id   AF-A0A7L3X190-F1
#
_cell.length_a   1.000
_cell.length_b   1.000
_cell.length_c   1.000
_cell.angle_alpha   90.00
_cell.angle_beta   90.00
_cell.angle_gamma   90.00
#
_symmetry.space_group_name_H-M   'P 1'
#
loop_
_entity.id
_entity.type
_entity.pdbx_description
1 polymer ?
#
loop_
_entity_poly.entity_id
_entity_poly.type
_entity_poly.pdbx_seq_one_letter_code
_entity_poly.pdbx_strand_id
1 'polypeptide(L)'
;GWTRDCLLDWGSFIQLAVPGMLMMCIEWWTFEIGSFLAGLLSVVELGAQSIIYELSSVAYMVPLGFSVAASVRVGNALGSGDVVQAKTSCITALLCTEIFAVLVATLLGTLKDVVGYIFINDEAIVVLVSKVMVIFAPFHLFDAAA
;
A
#
# COMPACT_ATOMS: atom_id res chain seq x y z
N GLY A 1 -11.37 -0.37 38.88
CA GLY A 1 -11.87 0.64 37.95
C GLY A 1 -10.83 0.92 36.87
N TRP A 2 -9.70 1.49 37.26
CA TRP A 2 -8.51 1.65 36.41
C TRP A 2 -7.31 1.12 37.20
N THR A 3 -6.96 -0.15 37.02
CA THR A 3 -5.68 -0.66 37.53
C THR A 3 -4.60 -0.37 36.50
N ARG A 4 -3.39 -0.02 36.95
CA ARG A 4 -2.24 0.24 36.06
C ARG A 4 -1.69 -1.04 35.40
N ASP A 5 -2.34 -2.17 35.64
CA ASP A 5 -1.99 -3.46 35.08
C ASP A 5 -2.05 -3.47 33.54
N CYS A 6 -2.86 -2.59 32.92
CA CYS A 6 -2.88 -2.39 31.47
C CYS A 6 -1.60 -1.76 30.89
N LEU A 7 -0.72 -1.23 31.74
CA LEU A 7 0.61 -0.72 31.36
C LEU A 7 1.72 -1.74 31.61
N LEU A 8 1.39 -2.90 32.20
CA LEU A 8 2.33 -4.02 32.24
C LEU A 8 2.54 -4.50 30.80
N ASP A 9 3.78 -4.83 30.45
CA ASP A 9 4.22 -5.29 29.12
C ASP A 9 4.23 -4.27 27.97
N TRP A 10 3.95 -2.99 28.23
CA TRP A 10 4.07 -1.91 27.22
C TRP A 10 5.44 -1.86 26.53
N GLY A 11 6.52 -2.23 27.24
CA GLY A 11 7.86 -2.32 26.65
C GLY A 11 7.93 -3.28 25.47
N SER A 12 7.33 -4.46 25.57
CA SER A 12 7.28 -5.45 24.49
C SER A 12 6.39 -4.99 23.34
N PHE A 13 5.28 -4.31 23.62
CA PHE A 13 4.43 -3.71 22.58
C PHE A 13 5.17 -2.61 21.81
N ILE A 14 5.86 -1.71 22.51
CA ILE A 14 6.63 -0.61 21.90
C ILE A 14 7.79 -1.16 21.04
N GLN A 15 8.47 -2.23 21.50
CA GLN A 15 9.53 -2.89 20.74
C GLN A 15 9.05 -3.45 19.39
N LEU A 16 7.77 -3.81 19.26
CA LEU A 16 7.18 -4.25 18.00
C LEU A 16 6.57 -3.09 17.21
N ALA A 17 5.85 -2.20 17.89
CA ALA A 17 5.09 -1.11 17.28
C ALA A 17 5.98 -0.03 16.65
N VAL A 18 7.08 0.35 17.31
CA VAL A 18 7.95 1.41 16.81
C VAL A 18 8.66 1.02 15.51
N PRO A 19 9.28 -0.16 15.38
CA PRO A 19 9.84 -0.58 14.09
C PRO A 19 8.79 -0.67 12.98
N GLY A 20 7.59 -1.22 13.28
CA GLY A 20 6.51 -1.30 12.30
C GLY A 20 5.99 0.07 11.85
N MET A 21 5.84 1.01 12.78
CA MET A 21 5.49 2.40 12.48
C MET A 21 6.54 3.06 11.61
N LEU A 22 7.83 2.93 11.95
CA LEU A 22 8.92 3.51 11.17
C LEU A 22 8.98 2.93 9.75
N MET A 23 8.76 1.63 9.60
CA MET A 23 8.69 0.99 8.29
C MET A 23 7.61 1.63 7.40
N MET A 24 6.39 1.77 7.92
CA MET A 24 5.28 2.41 7.21
C MET A 24 5.53 3.91 6.95
N CYS A 25 6.11 4.63 7.90
CA CYS A 25 6.45 6.04 7.71
C CYS A 25 7.51 6.23 6.61
N ILE A 26 8.53 5.38 6.56
CA ILE A 26 9.58 5.45 5.54
C ILE A 26 8.98 5.21 4.14
N GLU A 27 8.06 4.25 4.03
CA GLU A 27 7.34 3.97 2.78
C GLU A 27 6.58 5.22 2.30
N TRP A 28 5.73 5.81 3.15
CA TRP A 28 4.98 7.02 2.80
C TRP A 28 5.88 8.23 2.52
N TRP A 29 6.91 8.45 3.33
CA TRP A 29 7.84 9.55 3.10
C TRP A 29 8.63 9.41 1.81
N THR A 30 8.83 8.19 1.31
CA THR A 30 9.47 7.99 0.00
C THR A 30 8.62 8.58 -1.13
N PHE A 31 7.29 8.44 -1.06
CA PHE A 31 6.38 9.08 -2.01
C PHE A 31 6.42 10.61 -1.88
N GLU A 32 6.43 11.15 -0.66
CA GLU A 32 6.51 12.60 -0.42
C GLU A 32 7.82 13.22 -0.91
N ILE A 33 8.94 12.53 -0.69
CA ILE A 33 10.24 12.94 -1.23
C ILE A 33 10.19 12.91 -2.76
N GLY A 34 9.58 11.88 -3.36
CA GLY A 34 9.37 11.81 -4.81
C GLY A 34 8.55 12.99 -5.35
N SER A 35 7.46 13.34 -4.66
CA SER A 35 6.63 14.51 -4.97
C SER A 35 7.41 15.83 -4.85
N PHE A 36 8.21 15.98 -3.80
CA PHE A 36 9.07 17.15 -3.63
C PHE A 36 10.08 17.28 -4.78
N LEU A 37 10.76 16.19 -5.12
CA LEU A 37 11.74 16.16 -6.23
C LEU A 37 11.09 16.43 -7.58
N ALA A 38 9.92 15.84 -7.85
CA ALA A 38 9.15 16.10 -9.07
C ALA A 38 8.76 17.58 -9.20
N GLY A 39 8.41 18.21 -8.08
CA GLY A 39 8.12 19.65 -8.00
C GLY A 39 9.31 20.56 -8.33
N LEU A 40 10.55 20.08 -8.15
CA LEU A 40 11.76 20.81 -8.55
C LEU A 40 12.07 20.70 -10.05
N LEU A 41 11.52 19.71 -10.75
CA LEU A 41 11.77 19.49 -12.18
C LEU A 41 10.86 20.36 -13.05
N SER A 42 9.55 20.13 -12.99
CA SER A 42 8.55 21.00 -13.61
C SER A 42 7.13 20.66 -13.13
N VAL A 43 6.17 21.49 -13.54
CA VAL A 43 4.74 21.28 -13.27
C VAL A 43 4.22 19.98 -13.89
N VAL A 44 4.81 19.54 -15.02
CA VAL A 44 4.38 18.32 -15.72
C VAL A 44 4.76 17.07 -14.91
N GLU A 45 5.99 16.99 -14.42
CA GLU A 45 6.48 15.89 -13.58
C GLU A 45 5.72 15.83 -12.26
N LEU A 46 5.50 16.99 -11.62
CA LEU A 46 4.71 17.05 -10.39
C LEU A 46 3.27 16.57 -10.61
N GLY A 47 2.62 17.01 -11.69
CA GLY A 47 1.27 16.59 -12.04
C GLY A 47 1.18 15.08 -12.29
N ALA A 48 2.15 14.52 -13.01
CA ALA A 48 2.21 13.07 -13.23
C ALA A 48 2.43 12.30 -11.92
N GLN A 49 3.36 12.76 -11.07
CA GLN A 49 3.64 12.16 -9.77
C GLN A 49 2.40 12.16 -8.87
N SER A 50 1.64 13.26 -8.81
CA SER A 50 0.41 13.35 -8.02
C SER A 50 -0.66 12.37 -8.50
N ILE A 51 -0.86 12.24 -9.82
CA ILE A 51 -1.83 11.28 -10.38
C ILE A 51 -1.42 9.85 -10.06
N ILE A 52 -0.13 9.51 -10.23
CA ILE A 52 0.39 8.18 -9.89
C ILE A 52 0.21 7.91 -8.40
N TYR A 53 0.53 8.86 -7.52
CA TYR A 53 0.36 8.73 -6.08
C TYR A 53 -1.10 8.46 -5.68
N GLU A 54 -2.06 9.19 -6.25
CA GLU A 54 -3.49 8.97 -6.00
C GLU A 54 -3.96 7.59 -6.47
N LEU A 55 -3.59 7.19 -7.69
CA LEU A 55 -3.93 5.86 -8.22
C LEU A 55 -3.32 4.74 -7.38
N SER A 56 -2.07 4.92 -6.92
CA SER A 56 -1.38 3.99 -6.03
C SER A 56 -2.09 3.88 -4.68
N SER A 57 -2.47 5.02 -4.10
CA SER A 57 -3.15 5.09 -2.82
C SER A 57 -4.49 4.36 -2.85
N VAL A 58 -5.28 4.57 -3.91
CA VAL A 58 -6.55 3.86 -4.11
C VAL A 58 -6.33 2.35 -4.29
N ALA A 59 -5.33 1.95 -5.06
CA ALA A 59 -4.97 0.56 -5.27
C ALA A 59 -4.53 -0.14 -3.97
N TYR A 60 -3.86 0.58 -3.07
CA TYR A 60 -3.34 0.05 -1.80
C TYR A 60 -4.41 -0.16 -0.71
N MET A 61 -5.55 0.56 -0.76
CA MET A 61 -6.57 0.50 0.29
C MET A 61 -7.18 -0.90 0.51
N VAL A 62 -7.34 -1.68 -0.56
CA VAL A 62 -7.90 -3.03 -0.46
C VAL A 62 -6.89 -4.03 0.16
N PRO A 63 -5.63 -4.12 -0.34
CA PRO A 63 -4.55 -4.86 0.35
C PRO A 63 -4.42 -4.50 1.83
N LEU A 64 -4.47 -3.21 2.18
CA LEU A 64 -4.42 -2.76 3.57
C LEU A 64 -5.57 -3.37 4.39
N GLY A 65 -6.79 -3.38 3.85
CA GLY A 65 -7.94 -4.02 4.48
C GLY A 65 -7.74 -5.53 4.71
N PHE A 66 -7.17 -6.24 3.74
CA PHE A 66 -6.83 -7.66 3.89
C PHE A 66 -5.75 -7.88 4.95
N SER A 67 -4.73 -7.03 5.01
CA SER A 67 -3.66 -7.07 6.02
C SER A 67 -4.20 -6.91 7.45
N VAL A 68 -5.11 -5.94 7.67
CA VAL A 68 -5.77 -5.75 8.96
C VAL A 68 -6.63 -6.97 9.32
N ALA A 69 -7.44 -7.48 8.38
CA ALA A 69 -8.27 -8.65 8.61
C ALA A 69 -7.44 -9.90 8.92
N ALA A 70 -6.32 -10.09 8.21
CA ALA A 70 -5.37 -11.17 8.45
C ALA A 70 -4.76 -11.06 9.84
N SER A 71 -4.30 -9.87 10.25
CA SER A 71 -3.70 -9.61 11.56
C SER A 71 -4.65 -9.98 12.70
N VAL A 72 -5.93 -9.60 12.60
CA VAL A 72 -6.96 -9.97 13.60
C VAL A 72 -7.17 -11.48 13.63
N ARG A 73 -7.34 -12.14 12.48
CA ARG A 73 -7.59 -13.59 12.41
C ARG A 73 -6.41 -14.42 12.89
N VAL A 74 -5.20 -14.03 12.49
CA VAL A 74 -3.95 -14.68 12.91
C VAL A 74 -3.74 -14.48 14.41
N GLY A 75 -3.92 -13.25 14.92
CA GLY A 75 -3.81 -12.96 16.35
C GLY A 75 -4.79 -13.77 17.19
N ASN A 76 -6.05 -13.87 16.76
CA ASN A 76 -7.07 -14.68 17.45
C ASN A 76 -6.73 -16.19 17.43
N ALA A 77 -6.29 -16.71 16.29
CA ALA A 77 -5.92 -18.13 16.15
C ALA A 77 -4.66 -18.49 16.96
N LEU A 78 -3.65 -17.61 16.99
CA LEU A 78 -2.48 -17.78 17.86
C LEU A 78 -2.88 -17.73 19.34
N GLY A 79 -3.79 -16.82 19.71
CA GLY A 79 -4.33 -16.72 21.07
C GLY A 79 -5.11 -17.95 21.53
N SER A 80 -5.73 -18.71 20.61
CA SER A 80 -6.39 -19.98 20.91
C SER A 80 -5.48 -21.22 20.79
N GLY A 81 -4.22 -21.03 20.40
CA GLY A 81 -3.27 -22.12 20.14
C GLY A 81 -3.47 -22.86 18.81
N ASP A 82 -4.34 -22.36 17.92
CA ASP A 82 -4.62 -22.95 16.62
C ASP A 82 -3.66 -22.42 15.54
N VAL A 83 -2.47 -23.03 15.47
CA VAL A 83 -1.43 -22.69 14.49
C VAL A 83 -1.88 -22.97 13.05
N VAL A 84 -2.76 -23.96 12.84
CA VAL A 84 -3.26 -24.33 11.50
C VAL A 84 -4.17 -23.23 10.97
N GLN A 85 -5.08 -22.73 11.80
CA GLN A 85 -5.96 -21.61 11.45
C GLN A 85 -5.16 -20.31 11.27
N ALA A 86 -4.13 -20.05 12.08
CA ALA A 86 -3.25 -18.90 11.91
C ALA A 86 -2.55 -18.94 10.54
N LYS A 87 -1.92 -20.07 10.19
CA LYS A 87 -1.26 -20.24 8.89
C LYS A 87 -2.24 -20.12 7.72
N THR A 88 -3.41 -20.74 7.82
CA THR A 88 -4.43 -20.69 6.77
C THR A 88 -4.95 -19.27 6.55
N SER A 89 -5.15 -18.51 7.62
CA SER A 89 -5.60 -17.12 7.54
C SER A 89 -4.56 -16.22 6.85
N CYS A 90 -3.28 -16.41 7.17
CA CYS A 90 -2.18 -15.72 6.50
C CYS A 90 -2.12 -16.04 5.00
N ILE A 91 -2.12 -17.33 4.63
CA ILE A 91 -2.04 -17.76 3.22
C ILE A 91 -3.25 -17.25 2.42
N THR A 92 -4.44 -17.31 3.00
CA THR A 92 -5.66 -16.84 2.32
C THR A 92 -5.60 -15.33 2.06
N ALA A 93 -5.13 -14.54 3.04
CA ALA A 93 -4.98 -13.11 2.86
C ALA A 93 -3.96 -12.78 1.76
N LEU A 94 -2.79 -13.43 1.77
CA LEU A 94 -1.77 -13.24 0.73
C LEU A 94 -2.32 -13.55 -0.66
N LEU A 95 -3.01 -14.68 -0.84
CA LEU A 95 -3.62 -15.06 -2.12
C LEU A 95 -4.69 -14.04 -2.57
N CYS A 96 -5.54 -13.57 -1.65
CA CYS A 96 -6.54 -12.55 -1.97
C CYS A 96 -5.87 -11.24 -2.40
N THR A 97 -4.82 -10.82 -1.71
CA THR A 97 -4.06 -9.62 -2.03
C THR A 97 -3.36 -9.74 -3.38
N GLU A 98 -2.67 -10.87 -3.65
CA GLU A 98 -2.00 -11.11 -4.94
C GLU A 98 -2.99 -11.12 -6.11
N ILE A 99 -4.13 -11.80 -5.97
CA ILE A 99 -5.18 -11.83 -7.01
C ILE A 99 -5.68 -10.41 -7.27
N PHE A 100 -5.95 -9.64 -6.21
CA PHE A 100 -6.41 -8.26 -6.34
C PHE A 100 -5.35 -7.38 -7.01
N ALA A 101 -4.09 -7.50 -6.61
CA ALA A 101 -2.99 -6.74 -7.18
C ALA A 101 -2.81 -7.04 -8.68
N VAL A 102 -2.92 -8.31 -9.10
CA VAL A 102 -2.89 -8.70 -10.52
C VAL A 102 -4.04 -8.07 -11.31
N LEU A 103 -5.25 -8.07 -10.74
CA LEU A 103 -6.40 -7.44 -11.38
C LEU A 103 -6.21 -5.93 -11.54
N VAL A 104 -5.74 -5.24 -10.50
CA VAL A 104 -5.51 -3.79 -10.53
C VAL A 104 -4.35 -3.43 -11.46
N ALA A 105 -3.24 -4.15 -11.41
CA ALA A 105 -2.11 -3.94 -12.31
C ALA A 105 -2.51 -4.13 -13.78
N THR A 106 -3.32 -5.15 -14.08
CA THR A 106 -3.86 -5.38 -15.43
C THR A 106 -4.80 -4.26 -15.85
N LEU A 107 -5.68 -3.81 -14.96
CA LEU A 107 -6.62 -2.72 -15.22
C LEU A 107 -5.87 -1.39 -15.48
N LEU A 108 -4.95 -1.01 -14.59
CA LEU A 108 -4.15 0.21 -14.75
C LEU A 108 -3.22 0.14 -15.95
N GLY A 109 -2.64 -1.04 -16.23
CA GLY A 109 -1.79 -1.25 -17.41
C GLY A 109 -2.56 -1.14 -18.72
N THR A 110 -3.80 -1.64 -18.79
CA THR A 110 -4.65 -1.54 -19.99
C THR A 110 -5.25 -0.15 -20.16
N LEU A 111 -5.57 0.54 -19.06
CA LEU A 111 -6.13 1.89 -19.08
C LEU A 111 -5.09 3.00 -19.00
N LYS A 112 -3.79 2.68 -19.06
CA LYS A 112 -2.69 3.64 -18.84
C LYS A 112 -2.76 4.89 -19.72
N ASP A 113 -3.28 4.77 -20.94
CA ASP A 113 -3.36 5.86 -21.92
C ASP A 113 -4.58 6.77 -21.71
N VAL A 114 -5.53 6.36 -20.85
CA VAL A 114 -6.78 7.08 -20.62
C VAL A 114 -7.00 7.47 -19.16
N VAL A 115 -6.40 6.76 -18.21
CA VAL A 115 -6.64 6.96 -16.76
C VAL A 115 -6.22 8.36 -16.28
N GLY A 116 -5.21 8.96 -16.90
CA GLY A 116 -4.79 10.34 -16.59
C GLY A 116 -5.86 11.39 -16.88
N TYR A 117 -6.73 11.15 -17.87
CA TYR A 117 -7.80 12.08 -18.25
C TYR A 117 -8.91 12.19 -17.18
N ILE A 118 -8.96 11.28 -16.21
CA ILE A 118 -9.87 11.39 -15.06
C ILE A 118 -9.50 12.62 -14.20
N PHE A 119 -8.22 12.98 -14.16
CA PHE A 119 -7.70 14.04 -13.30
C PHE A 119 -7.47 15.34 -14.06
N ILE A 120 -6.96 15.28 -15.30
CA ILE A 120 -6.53 16.46 -16.04
C ILE A 120 -6.61 16.27 -17.56
N ASN A 121 -6.83 17.37 -18.29
CA ASN A 121 -6.91 17.39 -19.76
C ASN A 121 -5.60 17.82 -20.44
N ASP A 122 -4.50 17.98 -19.68
CA ASP A 122 -3.19 18.32 -20.23
C ASP A 122 -2.51 17.08 -20.81
N GLU A 123 -2.38 17.03 -22.14
CA GLU A 123 -1.79 15.89 -22.85
C GLU A 123 -0.36 15.57 -22.41
N ALA A 124 0.45 16.58 -22.06
CA ALA A 124 1.83 16.35 -21.65
C ALA A 124 1.90 15.54 -20.35
N ILE A 125 1.01 15.85 -19.41
CA ILE A 125 0.89 15.13 -18.13
C ILE A 125 0.35 13.72 -18.37
N VAL A 126 -0.71 13.57 -19.17
CA VAL A 126 -1.32 12.26 -19.44
C VAL A 126 -0.35 11.31 -20.14
N VAL A 127 0.42 11.80 -21.12
CA VAL A 127 1.47 11.02 -21.78
C VAL A 127 2.56 10.58 -20.79
N LEU A 128 2.94 11.46 -19.86
CA LEU A 128 3.93 11.12 -18.84
C LEU A 128 3.37 10.08 -17.85
N VAL A 129 2.13 10.22 -17.39
CA VAL A 129 1.43 9.22 -16.56
C VAL A 129 1.40 7.86 -17.24
N SER A 130 1.03 7.80 -18.53
CA SER A 130 1.02 6.54 -19.29
C SER A 130 2.38 5.85 -19.30
N LYS A 131 3.47 6.61 -19.48
CA LYS A 131 4.85 6.08 -19.45
C LYS A 131 5.22 5.54 -18.07
N VAL A 132 4.92 6.28 -17.01
CA VAL A 132 5.23 5.88 -15.64
C VAL A 132 4.38 4.66 -15.22
N MET A 133 3.14 4.57 -15.69
CA MET A 133 2.22 3.46 -15.38
C MET A 133 2.75 2.10 -15.81
N VAL A 134 3.53 2.04 -16.91
CA VAL A 134 4.17 0.80 -17.38
C VAL A 134 5.17 0.26 -16.36
N ILE A 135 5.83 1.15 -15.61
CA ILE A 135 6.76 0.79 -14.55
C ILE A 135 5.99 0.51 -13.24
N PHE A 136 4.96 1.31 -12.97
CA PHE A 136 4.16 1.19 -11.76
C PHE A 136 3.36 -0.12 -11.67
N ALA A 137 2.72 -0.54 -12.76
CA ALA A 137 1.87 -1.73 -12.77
C ALA A 137 2.57 -3.01 -12.26
N PRO A 138 3.78 -3.38 -12.73
CA PRO A 138 4.50 -4.52 -12.16
C PRO A 138 5.03 -4.24 -10.75
N PHE A 139 5.41 -2.99 -10.43
CA PHE A 139 5.86 -2.61 -9.08
C PHE A 139 4.77 -2.83 -8.02
N HIS A 140 3.52 -2.47 -8.33
CA HIS A 140 2.37 -2.66 -7.45
C HIS A 140 2.16 -4.12 -7.03
N LEU A 141 2.52 -5.09 -7.88
CA LEU A 141 2.43 -6.51 -7.53
C LEU A 141 3.38 -6.90 -6.41
N PHE A 142 4.59 -6.35 -6.42
CA PHE A 142 5.59 -6.61 -5.39
C PHE A 142 5.25 -5.88 -4.09
N ASP A 143 4.75 -4.66 -4.22
CA ASP A 143 4.33 -3.82 -3.10
C ASP A 143 3.14 -4.42 -2.35
N ALA A 144 2.14 -4.91 -3.07
CA ALA A 144 0.97 -5.54 -2.45
C ALA A 144 1.30 -6.85 -1.70
N ALA A 145 2.41 -7.51 -2.02
CA ALA A 145 2.82 -8.77 -1.38
C ALA A 145 3.77 -8.56 -0.19
N ALA A 146 4.25 -7.33 0.05
CA ALA A 146 5.15 -6.97 1.15
C ALA A 146 4.40 -6.80 2.48
#